data_AF-A0A1J5Q6B9-F1
#
_entry.id   AF-A0A1J5Q6B9-F1
#
_cell.length_a   1.000
_cell.length_b   1.000
_cell.length_c   1.000
_cell.angle_alpha   90.00
_cell.angle_beta   90.00
_cell.angle_gamma   90.00
#
_symmetry.space_group_name_H-M   'P 1'
#
loop_
_entity.id
_entity.type
_entity.pdbx_description
1 polymer ?
#
loop_
_entity_poly.entity_id
_entity_poly.type
_entity_poly.pdbx_seq_one_letter_code
_entity_poly.pdbx_strand_id
1 'polypeptide(L)' 'MNLREPSHILILLLVVVVLFGAKRLPDSARALGRSLRIFKAEIKDLDNTKGDEQEKKPPTTPAE' A
#
# COMPACT_ATOMS: atom_id res chain seq x y z
N MET A 1 3.93 -30.84 -0.34
CA MET A 1 4.93 -30.36 0.63
C MET A 1 6.12 -29.84 -0.19
N ASN A 2 6.70 -28.68 0.16
CA ASN A 2 7.79 -27.93 -0.53
C ASN A 2 7.40 -26.62 -1.29
N LEU A 3 6.29 -25.95 -0.96
CA LEU A 3 5.94 -24.63 -1.53
C LEU A 3 6.88 -23.49 -1.05
N ARG A 4 7.77 -23.74 -0.08
CA ARG A 4 8.79 -22.78 0.39
C ARG A 4 10.08 -22.78 -0.43
N GLU A 5 10.25 -23.70 -1.38
CA GLU A 5 11.40 -23.66 -2.27
C GLU A 5 11.26 -22.43 -3.20
N PRO A 6 12.17 -21.44 -3.10
CA PRO A 6 12.09 -20.19 -3.87
C PRO A 6 12.01 -20.43 -5.39
N SER A 7 12.44 -21.60 -5.84
CA SER A 7 12.35 -22.10 -7.21
C SER A 7 10.91 -22.13 -7.78
N HIS A 8 9.89 -22.43 -6.98
CA HIS A 8 8.49 -22.47 -7.46
C HIS A 8 7.96 -21.08 -7.78
N ILE A 9 8.32 -20.09 -6.95
CA ILE A 9 7.93 -18.69 -7.15
C ILE A 9 8.61 -18.13 -8.41
N LEU A 10 9.87 -18.50 -8.64
CA LEU A 10 10.61 -18.16 -9.87
C LEU A 10 9.92 -18.72 -11.13
N ILE A 11 9.51 -20.00 -11.10
CA ILE A 11 8.75 -20.61 -12.20
C ILE A 11 7.41 -19.89 -12.43
N LEU A 12 6.68 -19.58 -11.36
CA LEU A 12 5.39 -18.90 -11.46
C LEU A 12 5.57 -17.50 -12.07
N LEU A 13 6.58 -16.76 -11.60
CA LEU A 13 6.90 -15.43 -12.10
C LEU A 13 7.26 -15.49 -13.59
N LEU A 14 8.07 -16.48 -14.00
CA LEU A 14 8.41 -16.72 -15.40
C LEU A 14 7.14 -16.95 -16.25
N VAL A 15 6.23 -17.81 -15.79
CA VAL A 15 4.96 -18.08 -16.50
C VAL A 15 4.11 -16.82 -16.62
N VAL A 16 3.97 -16.04 -15.54
CA VAL A 16 3.21 -14.77 -15.57
C VAL A 16 3.86 -13.77 -16.53
N VAL A 17 5.19 -13.66 -16.55
CA VAL A 17 5.92 -12.78 -17.49
C VAL A 17 5.73 -13.23 -18.94
N VAL A 18 5.68 -14.53 -19.22
CA VAL A 18 5.44 -15.05 -20.59
C VAL A 18 4.01 -14.79 -21.04
N LEU A 19 3.01 -15.02 -20.18
CA LEU A 19 1.60 -14.84 -20.52
C LEU A 19 1.20 -13.37 -20.67
N PHE A 20 1.65 -12.51 -19.75
CA PHE A 20 1.30 -11.09 -19.75
C PHE A 20 2.30 -10.23 -20.52
N GLY A 21 3.55 -10.67 -20.65
CA GLY A 21 4.64 -9.93 -21.27
C GLY A 21 5.42 -9.07 -20.25
N ALA A 22 6.75 -9.02 -20.42
CA ALA A 22 7.68 -8.30 -19.54
C ALA A 22 7.37 -6.79 -19.40
N LYS A 23 6.69 -6.19 -20.38
CA LYS A 23 6.32 -4.76 -20.36
C LYS A 23 4.96 -4.49 -19.68
N ARG A 24 4.01 -5.44 -19.74
CA ARG A 24 2.66 -5.28 -19.17
C ARG A 24 2.64 -5.52 -17.66
N LEU A 25 3.44 -6.47 -17.17
CA LEU A 25 3.52 -6.78 -15.73
C LEU A 25 3.91 -5.54 -14.89
N PRO A 26 5.01 -4.82 -15.19
CA PRO A 26 5.37 -3.62 -14.42
C PRO A 26 4.42 -2.45 -14.68
N ASP A 27 3.83 -2.34 -15.87
CA ASP A 27 2.90 -1.26 -16.22
C ASP A 27 1.59 -1.38 -15.45
N SER A 28 0.97 -2.57 -15.46
CA SER A 28 -0.22 -2.89 -14.68
C SER A 28 0.05 -2.76 -13.18
N ALA A 29 1.19 -3.24 -12.68
CA ALA A 29 1.58 -3.09 -11.28
C ALA A 29 1.76 -1.62 -10.89
N ARG A 30 2.31 -0.77 -11.78
CA ARG A 30 2.43 0.67 -11.55
C ARG A 30 1.07 1.36 -11.49
N ALA A 31 0.15 1.03 -12.41
CA ALA A 31 -1.20 1.58 -12.41
C ALA A 31 -1.98 1.19 -11.14
N LEU A 32 -1.93 -0.09 -10.77
CA LEU A 32 -2.54 -0.60 -9.52
C LEU A 32 -1.86 -0.01 -8.28
N GLY A 33 -0.54 0.18 -8.30
CA GLY A 33 0.19 0.80 -7.19
C GLY A 33 -0.19 2.27 -6.98
N ARG A 34 -0.50 3.01 -8.06
CA ARG A 34 -0.98 4.39 -7.98
C ARG A 34 -2.39 4.45 -7.37
N SER A 35 -3.32 3.58 -7.78
CA SER A 35 -4.67 3.55 -7.20
C SER A 35 -4.65 3.12 -5.73
N LEU A 36 -3.84 2.11 -5.38
CA LEU A 36 -3.66 1.68 -3.99
C LEU A 36 -3.03 2.76 -3.11
N ARG A 37 -2.13 3.59 -3.65
CA ARG A 37 -1.53 4.70 -2.90
C ARG A 37 -2.55 5.78 -2.56
N ILE A 38 -3.44 6.12 -3.50
CA ILE A 38 -4.51 7.09 -3.29
C ILE A 38 -5.50 6.53 -2.26
N PHE A 39 -5.96 5.30 -2.48
CA PHE A 39 -6.86 4.61 -1.56
C PHE A 39 -6.29 4.49 -0.14
N LYS A 40 -5.00 4.18 -0.01
CA LYS A 40 -4.31 4.12 1.28
C LYS A 40 -4.19 5.50 1.94
N ALA A 41 -4.03 6.58 1.18
CA ALA A 41 -3.99 7.93 1.72
C ALA A 41 -5.36 8.35 2.26
N GLU A 42 -6.44 8.07 1.52
CA GLU A 42 -7.82 8.32 1.96
C GLU A 42 -8.17 7.49 3.21
N ILE A 43 -7.83 6.20 3.24
CA ILE A 43 -8.05 5.36 4.43
C ILE A 43 -7.26 5.88 5.63
N LYS A 44 -6.01 6.34 5.42
CA LYS A 44 -5.19 6.86 6.51
C LYS A 44 -5.78 8.16 7.08
N ASP A 45 -6.35 9.02 6.25
CA ASP A 45 -7.02 10.24 6.68
C ASP A 45 -8.25 9.93 7.56
N LEU A 46 -9.03 8.91 7.18
CA LEU A 46 -10.15 8.40 7.97
C LEU A 46 -9.70 7.76 9.30
N ASP A 47 -8.59 7.03 9.30
CA ASP A 47 -8.01 6.40 10.48
C ASP A 47 -7.42 7.45 11.45
N ASN A 48 -6.76 8.49 10.93
CA ASN A 48 -6.26 9.61 11.73
C ASN A 48 -7.43 10.43 12.32
N THR A 49 -8.53 10.61 11.58
CA THR A 49 -9.75 11.26 12.13
C THR A 49 -10.36 10.49 13.31
N LYS A 50 -10.13 9.18 13.41
CA LYS A 50 -10.59 8.35 14.53
C LYS A 50 -9.62 8.33 15.72
N GLY A 51 -8.37 8.79 15.54
CA GLY A 51 -7.30 8.78 16.54
C GLY A 51 -6.86 10.16 17.05
N ASP A 52 -7.16 11.25 16.33
CA ASP A 52 -6.71 12.61 16.67
C ASP A 52 -7.70 13.44 17.50
N GLU A 53 -8.75 12.83 18.06
CA GLU A 53 -9.61 13.51 19.04
C GLU A 53 -9.03 13.50 20.47
N GLN A 54 -7.79 13.06 20.64
CA GLN A 54 -7.15 12.96 21.95
C GLN A 54 -5.68 13.41 22.01
N GLU A 55 -5.19 14.29 21.14
CA GLU A 55 -3.92 15.00 21.42
C GLU A 55 -3.79 16.36 20.73
N LYS A 56 -4.66 17.32 21.08
CA LYS A 56 -4.28 18.75 21.06
C LYS A 56 -5.03 19.49 22.17
N LYS A 57 -4.54 19.36 23.40
CA LYS A 57 -4.58 20.45 24.36
C LYS A 57 -3.59 21.53 23.86
N PRO A 58 -4.00 22.77 23.62
CA PRO A 58 -3.12 23.89 23.91
C PRO A 58 -3.32 24.28 25.39
N PRO A 59 -2.27 24.24 26.22
CA PRO A 59 -2.26 24.98 27.46
C PRO A 59 -2.02 26.44 27.06
N THR A 60 -3.05 27.28 27.13
CA THR A 60 -2.79 28.71 27.16
C THR A 60 -3.89 29.37 27.97
N THR A 61 -3.56 29.58 29.24
CA THR A 61 -3.95 30.79 29.96
C THR A 61 -3.37 31.99 29.19
N PRO A 62 -4.22 32.86 28.66
CA PRO A 62 -4.12 34.29 28.95
C PRO A 62 -5.30 34.61 29.87
N ALA A 63 -5.13 34.96 31.14
CA ALA A 63 -4.79 36.33 31.54
C ALA A 63 -5.63 37.36 30.76
N GLU A 64 -6.91 37.47 31.12
CA GLU A 64 -7.59 38.76 31.25
C GLU A 64 -8.59 38.68 32.42
#